data_AF-A0A972W5D3-F1
#
_entry.id   AF-A0A972W5D3-F1
#
_cell.length_a   1.000
_cell.length_b   1.000
_cell.length_c   1.000
_cell.angle_alpha   90.00
_cell.angle_beta   90.00
_cell.angle_gamma   90.00
#
_symmetry.space_group_name_H-M   'P 1'
#
loop_
_entity.id
_entity.type
_entity.pdbx_description
1 polymer ?
#
loop_
_entity_poly.entity_id
_entity_poly.type
_entity_poly.pdbx_seq_one_letter_code
_entity_poly.pdbx_strand_id
1 'polypeptide(L)'
;MKFSQSKIIKTKGYKIIMWDVLSADFDTSISKEKCLENVIRNTKNGSIIVFHDSEKATKNLQFVLPQLLEYYTYKGFAFNRIE
;
A
#
# COMPACT_ATOMS: atom_id res chain seq x y z
N MET A 1 14.10 -10.29 -2.66
CA MET A 1 13.88 -11.68 -3.15
C MET A 1 15.00 -12.05 -4.09
N LYS A 2 15.64 -13.22 -3.92
CA LYS A 2 16.71 -13.68 -4.81
C LYS A 2 16.13 -14.12 -6.17
N PHE A 3 16.91 -13.98 -7.24
CA PHE A 3 16.48 -14.39 -8.58
C PHE A 3 16.09 -15.88 -8.65
N SER A 4 16.82 -16.74 -7.93
CA SER A 4 16.49 -18.17 -7.83
C SER A 4 15.11 -18.41 -7.22
N GLN A 5 14.73 -17.65 -6.19
CA GLN A 5 13.41 -17.76 -5.55
C GLN A 5 12.30 -17.28 -6.49
N SER A 6 12.49 -16.14 -7.18
CA SER A 6 11.48 -15.59 -8.08
C SER A 6 11.23 -16.50 -9.29
N LYS A 7 12.27 -17.14 -9.81
CA LYS A 7 12.16 -18.11 -10.90
C LYS A 7 11.27 -19.28 -10.49
N ILE A 8 11.50 -19.86 -9.31
CA ILE A 8 10.72 -21.01 -8.81
C ILE A 8 9.25 -20.66 -8.63
N ILE A 9 8.96 -19.49 -8.05
CA ILE A 9 7.58 -19.01 -7.84
C ILE A 9 6.86 -18.84 -9.18
N LYS A 10 7.52 -18.22 -10.17
CA LYS A 10 6.97 -18.05 -11.52
C LYS A 10 6.72 -19.38 -12.24
N THR A 11 7.63 -20.36 -12.13
CA THR A 11 7.45 -21.69 -12.76
C THR A 11 6.28 -22.47 -12.17
N LYS A 12 5.88 -22.17 -10.92
CA LYS A 12 4.69 -22.75 -10.29
C LYS A 12 3.38 -22.05 -10.68
N GLY A 13 3.42 -21.09 -11.61
CA GLY A 13 2.24 -20.37 -12.10
C GLY A 13 1.82 -19.18 -11.22
N TYR A 14 2.57 -18.84 -10.18
CA TYR A 14 2.25 -17.68 -9.34
C TYR A 14 2.70 -16.37 -10.00
N LYS A 15 1.87 -15.33 -9.84
CA LYS A 15 2.18 -13.95 -10.21
C LYS A 15 2.75 -13.22 -9.00
N ILE A 16 3.91 -12.58 -9.18
CA ILE A 16 4.54 -11.78 -8.13
C ILE A 16 4.05 -10.34 -8.30
N ILE A 17 3.27 -9.86 -7.33
CA ILE A 17 2.76 -8.50 -7.28
C ILE A 17 3.55 -7.71 -6.25
N MET A 18 4.04 -6.54 -6.66
CA MET A 18 4.67 -5.56 -5.79
C MET A 18 3.74 -4.35 -5.67
N TRP A 19 4.17 -3.35 -4.91
CA TRP A 19 3.53 -2.05 -4.80
C TRP A 19 4.40 -0.97 -5.45
N ASP A 20 3.80 0.12 -5.88
CA ASP A 20 4.48 1.34 -6.29
C ASP A 20 4.37 2.47 -5.25
N VAL A 21 3.40 2.39 -4.34
CA VAL A 21 3.21 3.38 -3.27
C VAL A 21 3.45 2.76 -1.90
N LEU A 22 4.45 3.26 -1.19
CA LEU A 22 4.77 2.87 0.19
C LEU A 22 4.16 3.88 1.18
N SER A 23 3.23 3.43 2.02
CA SER A 23 2.61 4.27 3.06
C SER A 23 3.58 4.68 4.17
N ALA A 24 4.56 3.81 4.47
CA ALA A 24 5.43 3.90 5.65
C ALA A 24 4.66 3.89 6.98
N ASP A 25 3.47 3.29 7.00
CA ASP A 25 2.63 3.15 8.20
C ASP A 25 3.33 2.44 9.37
N PHE A 26 4.23 1.50 9.07
CA PHE A 26 5.08 0.81 10.03
C PHE A 26 6.20 1.68 10.64
N ASP A 27 6.46 2.88 10.14
CA ASP A 27 7.50 3.75 10.66
C ASP A 27 6.95 4.59 11.83
N THR A 28 7.44 4.30 13.03
CA THR A 28 7.03 4.99 14.26
C THR A 28 7.65 6.38 14.40
N SER A 29 8.61 6.74 13.55
CA SER A 29 9.24 8.07 13.54
C SER A 29 8.44 9.10 12.74
N ILE A 30 7.51 8.68 11.89
CA ILE A 30 6.64 9.59 11.12
C ILE A 30 5.28 9.76 11.80
N SER A 31 4.66 10.91 11.59
CA SER A 31 3.29 11.13 12.03
C SER A 31 2.29 10.44 11.08
N LYS A 32 1.09 10.17 11.60
CA LYS A 32 -0.04 9.63 10.83
C LYS A 32 -0.45 10.57 9.67
N GLU A 33 -0.33 11.88 9.85
CA GLU A 33 -0.57 12.88 8.80
C GLU A 33 0.49 12.79 7.71
N LYS A 34 1.77 12.58 8.09
CA LYS A 34 2.84 12.39 7.11
C LYS A 34 2.65 11.10 6.32
N CYS A 35 2.20 10.03 6.97
CA CYS A 35 1.82 8.78 6.32
C CYS A 35 0.71 9.00 5.29
N LEU A 36 -0.34 9.75 5.64
CA LEU A 36 -1.41 10.10 4.68
C LEU A 36 -0.88 10.93 3.50
N GLU A 37 -0.05 11.95 3.77
CA GLU A 37 0.57 12.79 2.73
C GLU A 37 1.41 11.94 1.76
N ASN A 38 2.22 11.01 2.29
CA ASN A 38 3.04 10.10 1.50
C ASN A 38 2.17 9.29 0.52
N VAL A 39 1.04 8.76 0.97
CA VAL A 39 0.17 7.97 0.10
C VAL A 39 -0.50 8.87 -0.95
N ILE A 40 -1.12 9.98 -0.54
CA ILE A 40 -1.86 10.87 -1.45
C ILE A 40 -0.94 11.44 -2.54
N ARG A 41 0.27 11.87 -2.17
CA ARG A 41 1.20 12.53 -3.09
C ARG A 41 1.74 11.58 -4.17
N ASN A 42 1.86 10.29 -3.85
CA ASN A 42 2.50 9.32 -4.74
C ASN A 42 1.49 8.43 -5.49
N THR A 43 0.21 8.45 -5.12
CA THR A 43 -0.81 7.61 -5.74
C THR A 43 -1.33 8.21 -7.04
N LYS A 44 -1.41 7.36 -8.07
CA LYS A 44 -2.02 7.67 -9.38
C LYS A 44 -2.95 6.54 -9.81
N ASN A 45 -3.68 6.74 -10.92
CA ASN A 45 -4.52 5.68 -11.48
C ASN A 45 -3.70 4.41 -11.76
N GLY A 46 -4.18 3.26 -11.28
CA GLY A 46 -3.49 1.98 -11.38
C GLY A 46 -2.42 1.70 -10.32
N SER A 47 -2.21 2.59 -9.35
CA SER A 47 -1.28 2.33 -8.23
C SER A 47 -1.75 1.19 -7.32
N ILE A 48 -0.78 0.40 -6.84
CA ILE A 48 -0.90 -0.56 -5.76
C ILE A 48 -0.23 0.05 -4.53
N ILE A 49 -1.04 0.31 -3.50
CA ILE A 49 -0.61 0.92 -2.23
C ILE A 49 -0.44 -0.18 -1.19
N VAL A 50 0.69 -0.20 -0.48
CA VAL A 50 0.93 -1.16 0.60
C VAL A 50 0.65 -0.56 1.98
N PHE A 51 -0.06 -1.33 2.80
CA PHE A 51 -0.30 -1.11 4.22
C PHE A 51 -0.02 -2.40 4.99
N HIS A 52 0.26 -2.29 6.28
CA HIS A 52 0.63 -3.40 7.16
C HIS A 52 -0.37 -3.51 8.31
N ASP A 53 -0.91 -4.71 8.51
CA ASP A 53 -1.71 -5.05 9.68
C ASP A 53 -0.80 -5.62 10.79
N SER A 54 -0.10 -4.73 11.48
CA SER A 54 0.81 -5.09 12.57
C SER A 54 0.69 -4.08 13.71
N GLU A 55 0.99 -4.49 14.94
CA GLU A 55 0.93 -3.60 16.12
C GLU A 55 1.70 -2.29 15.92
N LYS A 56 2.86 -2.36 15.23
CA LYS A 56 3.69 -1.20 14.92
C LYS A 56 3.00 -0.20 13.99
N ALA A 57 2.19 -0.70 13.05
CA ALA A 57 1.52 0.11 12.03
C ALA A 57 0.09 0.54 12.43
N THR A 58 -0.56 -0.17 13.35
CA THR A 58 -1.98 0.02 13.72
C THR A 58 -2.36 1.48 13.96
N LYS A 59 -1.56 2.24 14.72
CA LYS A 59 -1.84 3.65 15.03
C LYS A 59 -1.94 4.52 13.77
N ASN A 60 -1.05 4.30 12.80
CA ASN A 60 -1.06 5.05 11.54
C ASN A 60 -2.14 4.50 10.62
N LEU A 61 -2.25 3.18 10.49
CA LEU A 61 -3.22 2.52 9.61
C LEU A 61 -4.66 2.93 9.92
N GLN A 62 -5.06 2.89 11.20
CA GLN A 62 -6.42 3.25 11.62
C GLN A 62 -6.78 4.71 11.32
N PHE A 63 -5.79 5.60 11.26
CA PHE A 63 -6.02 6.99 10.88
C PHE A 63 -6.04 7.16 9.35
N VAL A 64 -5.06 6.59 8.65
CA VAL A 64 -4.81 6.86 7.23
C VAL A 64 -5.82 6.16 6.32
N LEU A 65 -6.14 4.89 6.58
CA LEU A 65 -6.99 4.08 5.71
C LEU A 65 -8.37 4.71 5.46
N PRO A 66 -9.18 5.10 6.46
CA PRO A 66 -10.50 5.69 6.21
C PRO A 66 -10.42 7.00 5.40
N GLN A 67 -9.46 7.88 5.73
CA GLN A 67 -9.28 9.16 5.03
C GLN A 67 -8.82 8.98 3.59
N LEU A 68 -7.95 8.01 3.33
CA LEU A 68 -7.49 7.67 1.99
C LEU A 68 -8.67 7.19 1.13
N LEU A 69 -9.47 6.27 1.66
CA LEU A 69 -10.63 5.71 0.97
C LEU A 69 -11.64 6.81 0.62
N GLU A 70 -11.94 7.69 1.58
CA GLU A 70 -12.82 8.85 1.36
C GLU A 70 -12.28 9.79 0.29
N TYR A 71 -11.00 10.19 0.41
CA TYR A 71 -10.35 11.13 -0.52
C TYR A 71 -10.40 10.67 -1.98
N TYR A 72 -10.05 9.40 -2.22
CA TYR A 72 -10.01 8.85 -3.58
C TYR A 72 -11.40 8.49 -4.10
N THR A 73 -12.32 8.05 -3.24
CA THR A 73 -13.73 7.87 -3.62
C THR A 73 -14.35 9.19 -4.09
N TYR A 74 -14.12 10.28 -3.35
CA TYR A 74 -14.59 11.61 -3.74
C TYR A 74 -14.01 12.08 -5.08
N LYS A 75 -12.77 11.68 -5.39
CA LYS A 75 -12.11 11.95 -6.68
C LYS A 75 -12.55 11.02 -7.82
N GLY A 76 -13.50 10.11 -7.59
CA GLY A 76 -14.02 9.20 -8.61
C GLY A 76 -13.13 7.99 -8.89
N PHE A 77 -12.21 7.65 -7.99
CA PHE A 77 -11.43 6.40 -8.09
C PHE A 77 -12.26 5.22 -7.57
N ALA A 78 -12.00 4.04 -8.13
CA ALA A 78 -12.50 2.77 -7.64
C ALA A 78 -11.35 1.93 -7.07
N PHE A 79 -11.64 1.20 -6.00
CA PHE A 79 -10.69 0.26 -5.39
C PHE A 79 -11.01 -1.16 -5.89
N ASN A 80 -10.07 -1.75 -6.60
CA ASN A 80 -10.22 -3.08 -7.18
C ASN A 80 -9.36 -4.11 -6.45
N ARG A 81 -9.81 -5.36 -6.46
CA ARG A 81 -9.00 -6.50 -6.03
C ARG A 81 -7.81 -6.67 -6.98
N ILE A 82 -6.68 -7.10 -6.43
CA ILE A 82 -5.54 -7.57 -7.22
C ILE A 82 -5.87 -8.94 -7.81
N GLU A 83 -5.74 -9.08 -9.13
CA GLU A 83 -5.91 -10.34 -9.88
C GLU A 83 -4.59 -10.81 -10.53
#